data_AF-A0A1I8MPM9-F1
#
_entry.id   AF-A0A1I8MPM9-F1
#
_cell.length_a   1.000
_cell.length_b   1.000
_cell.length_c   1.000
_cell.angle_alpha   90.00
_cell.angle_beta   90.00
_cell.angle_gamma   90.00
#
_symmetry.space_group_name_H-M   'P 1'
#
loop_
_entity.id
_entity.type
_entity.pdbx_description
1 polymer ?
#
loop_
_entity_poly.entity_id
_entity_poly.type
_entity_poly.pdbx_seq_one_letter_code
_entity_poly.pdbx_strand_id
1 'polypeptide(L)'
;MFNNFSKTFAMVFMVAFAGAFSQDFDNFIPKVRRENVARLILNSKSSPEVISLCFDSYNYYWNASNTVYRSQYDSCRTTAAKGNSAINEEVASNITYVITLQEESAKEYEECNEEKGDALAYFQCTTKAATNAAKTSRDIQNISNDRIQYVTMRRDMVKYDCDDCTGKCNAAHNAELAKVEEGLLDCLSGKIPPPTPPTPTTSSTTTSPTPSSTTTTPQPSVETTTSDE
;
A
#
# COMPACT_ATOMS: atom_id res chain seq x y z
N MET A 1 25.92 -26.24 -18.26
CA MET A 1 24.89 -26.82 -17.37
C MET A 1 24.50 -25.86 -16.22
N PHE A 2 24.42 -24.53 -16.48
CA PHE A 2 24.25 -23.49 -15.45
C PHE A 2 23.03 -22.55 -15.66
N ASN A 3 22.20 -22.80 -16.67
CA ASN A 3 21.10 -21.86 -17.02
C ASN A 3 19.80 -22.02 -16.21
N ASN A 4 19.69 -23.03 -15.34
CA ASN A 4 18.44 -23.30 -14.62
C ASN A 4 18.43 -22.89 -13.15
N PHE A 5 19.54 -22.40 -12.60
CA PHE A 5 19.63 -22.07 -11.17
C PHE A 5 19.17 -20.64 -10.83
N SER A 6 19.24 -19.71 -11.79
CA SER A 6 18.92 -18.29 -11.58
C SER A 6 17.40 -18.01 -11.51
N LYS A 7 16.58 -18.74 -12.30
CA LYS A 7 15.14 -18.46 -12.39
C LYS A 7 14.33 -18.96 -11.18
N THR A 8 14.80 -20.00 -10.50
CA THR A 8 14.07 -20.60 -9.37
C THR A 8 14.27 -19.80 -8.07
N PHE A 9 15.39 -19.09 -7.92
CA PHE A 9 15.68 -18.34 -6.70
C PHE A 9 14.88 -17.02 -6.59
N ALA A 10 14.52 -16.41 -7.72
CA ALA A 10 13.73 -15.17 -7.75
C ALA A 10 12.23 -15.38 -7.44
N MET A 11 11.69 -16.59 -7.62
CA MET A 11 10.25 -16.86 -7.42
C MET A 11 9.88 -17.28 -5.99
N VAL A 12 10.84 -17.71 -5.17
CA VAL A 12 10.56 -18.22 -3.82
C VAL A 12 10.42 -17.10 -2.77
N PHE A 13 10.91 -15.88 -3.04
CA PHE A 13 10.88 -14.79 -2.07
C PHE A 13 9.62 -13.90 -2.09
N MET A 14 8.71 -14.08 -3.06
CA MET A 14 7.54 -13.18 -3.23
C MET A 14 6.23 -13.68 -2.59
N VAL A 15 6.16 -14.89 -2.02
CA VAL A 15 4.88 -15.50 -1.58
C VAL A 15 4.69 -15.56 -0.06
N ALA A 16 5.68 -15.19 0.76
CA ALA A 16 5.64 -15.48 2.20
C ALA A 16 5.02 -14.40 3.12
N PHE A 17 4.58 -13.23 2.62
CA PHE A 17 4.08 -12.15 3.50
C PHE A 17 2.57 -11.87 3.43
N ALA A 18 1.82 -12.60 2.60
CA ALA A 18 0.36 -12.40 2.49
C ALA A 18 -0.47 -13.31 3.43
N GLY A 19 0.13 -14.25 4.15
CA GLY A 19 -0.59 -15.35 4.79
C GLY A 19 -0.72 -15.32 6.32
N ALA A 20 0.02 -14.47 7.05
CA ALA A 20 0.15 -14.63 8.51
C ALA A 20 -0.64 -13.63 9.37
N PHE A 21 -1.34 -12.65 8.80
CA PHE A 21 -1.98 -11.57 9.59
C PHE A 21 -3.51 -11.48 9.44
N SER A 22 -4.15 -12.46 8.79
CA SER A 22 -5.61 -12.48 8.64
C SER A 22 -6.36 -13.12 9.83
N GLN A 23 -5.66 -13.67 10.83
CA GLN A 23 -6.30 -14.46 11.90
C GLN A 23 -6.69 -13.69 13.16
N ASP A 24 -6.30 -12.42 13.31
CA ASP A 24 -6.59 -11.65 14.55
C ASP A 24 -7.77 -10.68 14.47
N PHE A 25 -8.37 -10.47 13.28
CA PHE A 25 -9.47 -9.51 13.16
C PHE A 25 -10.82 -10.05 13.66
N ASP A 26 -11.03 -11.37 13.67
CA ASP A 26 -12.33 -11.97 14.00
C ASP A 26 -12.57 -12.16 15.51
N ASN A 27 -11.56 -11.98 16.37
CA ASN A 27 -11.70 -12.15 17.83
C ASN A 27 -11.82 -10.83 18.61
N PHE A 28 -11.80 -9.67 17.94
CA PHE A 28 -11.83 -8.36 18.60
C PHE A 28 -13.22 -7.73 18.71
N ILE A 29 -14.28 -8.54 18.79
CA ILE A 29 -15.53 -8.11 19.43
C ILE A 29 -15.70 -8.97 20.69
N PRO A 30 -15.33 -8.48 21.89
CA PRO A 30 -15.48 -9.27 23.10
C PRO A 30 -16.95 -9.65 23.28
N LYS A 31 -17.22 -10.95 23.41
CA LYS A 31 -18.54 -11.54 23.73
C LYS A 31 -19.26 -10.82 24.88
N VAL A 32 -18.49 -10.28 25.83
CA VAL A 32 -18.93 -9.51 27.01
C VAL A 32 -19.75 -8.27 26.64
N ARG A 33 -19.55 -7.68 25.45
CA ARG A 33 -20.22 -6.44 25.01
C ARG A 33 -21.69 -6.65 24.63
N ARG A 34 -22.09 -7.83 24.15
CA ARG A 34 -23.49 -8.11 23.71
C ARG A 34 -24.47 -8.36 24.85
N GLU A 35 -24.03 -8.96 25.96
CA GLU A 35 -24.89 -9.32 27.08
C GLU A 35 -25.36 -8.10 27.90
N ASN A 36 -24.53 -7.06 27.95
CA ASN A 36 -24.84 -5.82 28.66
C ASN A 36 -25.91 -4.98 27.93
N VAL A 37 -25.92 -4.98 26.60
CA VAL A 37 -26.87 -4.20 25.80
C VAL A 37 -28.30 -4.74 25.93
N ALA A 38 -28.49 -6.07 25.94
CA ALA A 38 -29.81 -6.68 26.11
C ALA A 38 -30.44 -6.35 27.47
N ARG A 39 -29.65 -6.39 28.56
CA ARG A 39 -30.10 -5.94 29.88
C ARG A 39 -30.38 -4.44 29.93
N LEU A 40 -29.61 -3.64 29.19
CA LEU A 40 -29.84 -2.19 29.11
C LEU A 40 -31.13 -1.84 28.38
N ILE A 41 -31.49 -2.57 27.31
CA ILE A 41 -32.76 -2.40 26.60
C ILE A 41 -33.94 -2.78 27.49
N LEU A 42 -33.82 -3.87 28.25
CA LEU A 42 -34.88 -4.32 29.16
C LEU A 42 -35.06 -3.40 30.38
N ASN A 43 -34.00 -2.73 30.82
CA ASN A 43 -34.02 -1.77 31.93
C ASN A 43 -34.07 -0.31 31.46
N SER A 44 -34.10 -0.07 30.16
CA SER A 44 -34.13 1.27 29.57
C SER A 44 -35.49 1.90 29.86
N LYS A 45 -35.48 3.15 30.32
CA LYS A 45 -36.70 3.96 30.48
C LYS A 45 -37.15 4.61 29.18
N SER A 46 -36.43 4.37 28.08
CA SER A 46 -36.63 5.00 26.78
C SER A 46 -37.70 4.27 25.97
N SER A 47 -38.47 5.00 25.17
CA SER A 47 -39.47 4.39 24.29
C SER A 47 -38.80 3.53 23.20
N PRO A 48 -39.50 2.53 22.63
CA PRO A 48 -38.96 1.71 21.54
C PRO A 48 -38.45 2.54 20.34
N GLU A 49 -39.10 3.67 20.07
CA GLU A 49 -38.72 4.61 19.01
C GLU A 49 -37.38 5.29 19.30
N VAL A 50 -37.15 5.75 20.54
CA VAL A 50 -35.87 6.33 20.97
C VAL A 50 -34.76 5.30 20.92
N ILE A 51 -35.04 4.06 21.32
CA ILE A 51 -34.07 2.96 21.26
C ILE A 51 -33.62 2.72 19.81
N SER A 52 -34.56 2.64 18.86
CA SER A 52 -34.24 2.47 17.43
C SER A 52 -33.37 3.62 16.91
N LEU A 53 -33.75 4.87 17.21
CA LEU A 53 -33.01 6.05 16.78
C LEU A 53 -31.59 6.11 17.35
N CYS A 54 -31.41 5.73 18.63
CA CYS A 54 -30.08 5.58 19.22
C CYS A 54 -29.26 4.56 18.44
N PHE A 55 -29.80 3.36 18.19
CA PHE A 55 -29.07 2.32 17.47
C PHE A 55 -28.70 2.72 16.05
N ASP A 56 -29.64 3.27 15.28
CA ASP A 56 -29.39 3.67 13.89
C ASP A 56 -28.30 4.74 13.80
N SER A 57 -28.34 5.72 14.71
CA SER A 57 -27.38 6.82 14.74
C SER A 57 -25.99 6.36 15.15
N TYR A 58 -25.86 5.53 16.20
CA TYR A 58 -24.56 5.02 16.63
C TYR A 58 -24.01 3.92 15.72
N ASN A 59 -24.85 3.20 14.98
CA ASN A 59 -24.42 2.30 13.90
C ASN A 59 -23.76 3.09 12.76
N TYR A 60 -24.31 4.25 12.40
CA TYR A 60 -23.66 5.17 11.46
C TYR A 60 -22.24 5.56 11.93
N TYR A 61 -22.10 6.03 13.19
CA TYR A 61 -20.80 6.43 13.73
C TYR A 61 -19.81 5.26 13.82
N TRP A 62 -20.28 4.05 14.15
CA TRP A 62 -19.48 2.84 14.13
C TRP A 62 -18.92 2.55 12.73
N ASN A 63 -19.77 2.58 11.70
CA ASN A 63 -19.34 2.35 10.31
C ASN A 63 -18.40 3.45 9.80
N ALA A 64 -18.65 4.70 10.17
CA ALA A 64 -17.77 5.82 9.83
C ALA A 64 -16.37 5.63 10.45
N SER A 65 -16.31 5.27 11.74
CA SER A 65 -15.04 4.96 12.43
C SER A 65 -14.30 3.80 11.78
N ASN A 66 -14.99 2.71 11.44
CA ASN A 66 -14.42 1.58 10.71
C ASN A 66 -13.85 1.96 9.34
N THR A 67 -14.55 2.82 8.61
CA THR A 67 -14.13 3.26 7.27
C THR A 67 -12.85 4.08 7.35
N VAL A 68 -12.77 5.01 8.30
CA VAL A 68 -11.56 5.81 8.55
C VAL A 68 -10.40 4.91 8.99
N TYR A 69 -10.64 4.00 9.94
CA TYR A 69 -9.64 3.05 10.41
C TYR A 69 -9.05 2.23 9.28
N ARG A 70 -9.90 1.60 8.44
CA ARG A 70 -9.45 0.81 7.29
C ARG A 70 -8.59 1.62 6.33
N SER A 71 -9.05 2.82 5.98
CA SER A 71 -8.31 3.71 5.07
C SER A 71 -6.93 4.10 5.62
N GLN A 72 -6.85 4.47 6.90
CA GLN A 72 -5.58 4.83 7.53
C GLN A 72 -4.63 3.64 7.67
N TYR A 73 -5.16 2.49 8.10
CA TYR A 73 -4.40 1.26 8.24
C TYR A 73 -3.80 0.80 6.90
N ASP A 74 -4.61 0.81 5.82
CA ASP A 74 -4.13 0.48 4.48
C ASP A 74 -3.12 1.49 3.94
N SER A 75 -3.25 2.76 4.30
CA SER A 75 -2.27 3.80 3.97
C SER A 75 -0.91 3.55 4.62
N CYS A 76 -0.88 3.17 5.91
CA CYS A 76 0.35 2.76 6.59
C CYS A 76 1.03 1.61 5.85
N ARG A 77 0.27 0.57 5.50
CA ARG A 77 0.80 -0.61 4.79
C ARG A 77 1.29 -0.30 3.39
N THR A 78 0.56 0.54 2.67
CA THR A 78 0.93 0.98 1.33
C THR A 78 2.24 1.77 1.36
N THR A 79 2.41 2.63 2.37
CA THR A 79 3.65 3.39 2.57
C THR A 79 4.82 2.46 2.86
N ALA A 80 4.63 1.46 3.73
CA ALA A 80 5.66 0.46 4.02
C ALA A 80 6.04 -0.38 2.78
N ALA A 81 5.05 -0.76 1.96
CA ALA A 81 5.31 -1.46 0.71
C ALA A 81 6.14 -0.61 -0.27
N LYS A 82 5.79 0.67 -0.42
CA LYS A 82 6.57 1.63 -1.23
C LYS A 82 7.99 1.80 -0.68
N GLY A 83 8.15 1.91 0.64
CA GLY A 83 9.46 1.99 1.29
C GLY A 83 10.34 0.77 0.97
N ASN A 84 9.77 -0.44 1.03
CA ASN A 84 10.49 -1.65 0.65
C ASN A 84 10.90 -1.68 -0.84
N SER A 85 10.05 -1.18 -1.73
CA SER A 85 10.41 -1.05 -3.16
C SER A 85 11.56 -0.07 -3.35
N ALA A 86 11.50 1.09 -2.71
CA ALA A 86 12.53 2.13 -2.80
C ALA A 86 13.90 1.61 -2.31
N ILE A 87 13.95 0.78 -1.26
CA ILE A 87 15.21 0.16 -0.80
C ILE A 87 15.87 -0.67 -1.92
N ASN A 88 15.09 -1.39 -2.74
CA ASN A 88 15.65 -2.16 -3.85
C ASN A 88 16.21 -1.25 -4.95
N GLU A 89 15.54 -0.12 -5.21
CA GLU A 89 16.00 0.90 -6.15
C GLU A 89 17.29 1.58 -5.67
N GLU A 90 17.38 1.90 -4.37
CA GLU A 90 18.56 2.50 -3.73
C GLU A 90 19.82 1.66 -3.93
N VAL A 91 19.71 0.34 -3.88
CA VAL A 91 20.86 -0.59 -4.00
C VAL A 91 21.05 -1.16 -5.40
N ALA A 92 20.21 -0.80 -6.36
CA ALA A 92 20.24 -1.37 -7.71
C ALA A 92 21.60 -1.14 -8.41
N SER A 93 22.18 0.05 -8.26
CA SER A 93 23.49 0.37 -8.83
C SER A 93 24.61 -0.48 -8.23
N ASN A 94 24.54 -0.82 -6.95
CA ASN A 94 25.50 -1.70 -6.29
C ASN A 94 25.37 -3.15 -6.78
N ILE A 95 24.13 -3.62 -7.02
CA ILE A 95 23.89 -4.94 -7.62
C ILE A 95 24.52 -4.99 -9.01
N THR A 96 24.25 -4.01 -9.86
CA THR A 96 24.85 -3.90 -11.20
C THR A 96 26.36 -3.89 -11.13
N TYR A 97 26.94 -3.11 -10.22
CA TYR A 97 28.39 -3.03 -10.06
C TYR A 97 29.01 -4.38 -9.65
N VAL A 98 28.38 -5.11 -8.72
CA VAL A 98 28.83 -6.46 -8.33
C VAL A 98 28.77 -7.42 -9.52
N ILE A 99 27.71 -7.35 -10.33
CA ILE A 99 27.59 -8.17 -11.55
C ILE A 99 28.73 -7.84 -12.53
N THR A 100 29.01 -6.56 -12.76
CA THR A 100 30.12 -6.14 -13.63
C THR A 100 31.47 -6.69 -13.14
N LEU A 101 31.74 -6.62 -11.84
CA LEU A 101 32.97 -7.19 -11.26
C LEU A 101 33.06 -8.71 -11.47
N GLN A 102 31.94 -9.42 -11.38
CA GLN A 102 31.89 -10.86 -11.64
C GLN A 102 32.18 -11.18 -13.11
N GLU A 103 31.58 -10.43 -14.03
CA GLU A 103 31.77 -10.60 -15.48
C GLU A 103 33.21 -10.27 -15.90
N GLU A 104 33.77 -9.17 -15.40
CA GLU A 104 35.17 -8.80 -15.65
C GLU A 104 36.13 -9.90 -15.16
N SER A 105 35.90 -10.43 -13.95
CA SER A 105 36.73 -11.52 -13.43
C SER A 105 36.61 -12.80 -14.26
N ALA A 106 35.42 -13.11 -14.79
CA ALA A 106 35.24 -14.27 -15.66
C ALA A 106 35.97 -14.09 -16.99
N LYS A 107 35.88 -12.88 -17.57
CA LYS A 107 36.52 -12.53 -18.84
C LYS A 107 38.04 -12.68 -18.79
N GLU A 108 38.68 -12.32 -17.68
CA GLU A 108 40.14 -12.49 -17.54
C GLU A 108 40.58 -13.96 -17.67
N TYR A 109 39.79 -14.91 -17.15
CA TYR A 109 40.08 -16.33 -17.35
C TYR A 109 39.75 -16.80 -18.76
N GLU A 110 38.71 -16.24 -19.38
CA GLU A 110 38.36 -16.55 -20.75
C GLU A 110 39.48 -16.13 -21.72
N GLU A 111 40.06 -14.94 -21.53
CA GLU A 111 41.19 -14.44 -22.31
C GLU A 111 42.41 -15.35 -22.20
N CYS A 112 42.69 -15.94 -21.03
CA CYS A 112 43.78 -16.90 -20.89
C CYS A 112 43.59 -18.18 -21.72
N ASN A 113 42.38 -18.51 -22.17
CA ASN A 113 42.17 -19.67 -23.03
C ASN A 113 42.78 -19.51 -24.43
N GLU A 114 43.06 -18.28 -24.85
CA GLU A 114 43.71 -17.99 -26.14
C GLU A 114 45.17 -18.51 -26.15
N GLU A 115 45.79 -18.62 -24.98
CA GLU A 115 47.19 -19.04 -24.82
C GLU A 115 47.37 -20.56 -24.68
N LYS A 116 46.31 -21.38 -24.87
CA LYS A 116 46.36 -22.84 -24.66
C LYS A 116 47.42 -23.58 -25.49
N GLY A 117 47.89 -22.98 -26.58
CA GLY A 117 48.98 -23.53 -27.40
C GLY A 117 50.36 -23.46 -26.75
N ASP A 118 50.54 -22.58 -25.75
CA ASP A 118 51.77 -22.43 -24.97
C ASP A 118 51.46 -22.63 -23.47
N ALA A 119 51.93 -23.75 -22.94
CA ALA A 119 51.69 -24.10 -21.54
C ALA A 119 52.23 -23.05 -20.56
N LEU A 120 53.40 -22.48 -20.82
CA LEU A 120 54.00 -21.49 -19.92
C LEU A 120 53.19 -20.19 -19.93
N ALA A 121 52.85 -19.69 -21.12
CA ALA A 121 52.04 -18.48 -21.27
C ALA A 121 50.64 -18.66 -20.65
N TYR A 122 50.00 -19.80 -20.90
CA TYR A 122 48.70 -20.15 -20.30
C TYR A 122 48.74 -20.11 -18.76
N PHE A 123 49.71 -20.79 -18.13
CA PHE A 123 49.79 -20.83 -16.67
C PHE A 123 50.18 -19.49 -16.04
N GLN A 124 51.01 -18.68 -16.72
CA GLN A 124 51.32 -17.32 -16.28
C GLN A 124 50.09 -16.42 -16.34
N CYS A 125 49.34 -16.46 -17.46
CA CYS A 125 48.08 -15.73 -17.60
C CYS A 125 47.07 -16.15 -16.51
N THR A 126 46.86 -17.45 -16.35
CA THR A 126 45.91 -17.99 -15.37
C THR A 126 46.26 -17.58 -13.94
N THR A 127 47.55 -17.55 -13.59
CA THR A 127 48.01 -17.09 -12.27
C THR A 127 47.72 -15.61 -12.04
N LYS A 128 47.89 -14.76 -13.07
CA LYS A 128 47.54 -13.35 -13.02
C LYS A 128 46.03 -13.15 -12.87
N ALA A 129 45.22 -13.82 -13.70
CA ALA A 129 43.76 -13.81 -13.60
C ALA A 129 43.28 -14.28 -12.22
N ALA A 130 43.89 -15.31 -11.65
CA ALA A 130 43.58 -15.79 -10.30
C ALA A 130 43.91 -14.77 -9.20
N THR A 131 45.03 -14.07 -9.32
CA THR A 131 45.41 -13.01 -8.38
C THR A 131 44.42 -11.84 -8.41
N ASN A 132 44.03 -11.42 -9.61
CA ASN A 132 43.02 -10.37 -9.81
C ASN A 132 41.65 -10.81 -9.30
N ALA A 133 41.19 -12.00 -9.67
CA ALA A 133 39.93 -12.58 -9.19
C ALA A 133 39.86 -12.64 -7.66
N ALA A 134 40.97 -12.96 -6.99
CA ALA A 134 41.03 -12.94 -5.52
C ALA A 134 40.85 -11.53 -4.94
N LYS A 135 41.37 -10.49 -5.62
CA LYS A 135 41.14 -9.09 -5.23
C LYS A 135 39.67 -8.70 -5.47
N THR A 136 39.15 -8.95 -6.67
CA THR A 136 37.76 -8.69 -7.04
C THR A 136 36.77 -9.39 -6.10
N SER A 137 37.06 -10.64 -5.71
CA SER A 137 36.25 -11.38 -4.76
C SER A 137 36.20 -10.71 -3.38
N ARG A 138 37.31 -10.13 -2.90
CA ARG A 138 37.32 -9.35 -1.65
C ARG A 138 36.50 -8.07 -1.77
N ASP A 139 36.60 -7.37 -2.91
CA ASP A 139 35.83 -6.16 -3.15
C ASP A 139 34.32 -6.46 -3.20
N ILE A 140 33.92 -7.52 -3.90
CA ILE A 140 32.53 -8.01 -3.92
C ILE A 140 32.06 -8.35 -2.49
N GLN A 141 32.86 -9.07 -1.71
CA GLN A 141 32.52 -9.41 -0.32
C GLN A 141 32.30 -8.16 0.54
N ASN A 142 33.18 -7.17 0.44
CA ASN A 142 33.07 -5.94 1.22
C ASN A 142 31.78 -5.17 0.85
N ILE A 143 31.52 -4.97 -0.43
CA ILE A 143 30.33 -4.26 -0.92
C ILE A 143 29.06 -5.02 -0.53
N SER A 144 29.07 -6.35 -0.68
CA SER A 144 27.92 -7.18 -0.37
C SER A 144 27.61 -7.16 1.12
N ASN A 145 28.61 -7.29 1.99
CA ASN A 145 28.42 -7.25 3.44
C ASN A 145 27.89 -5.89 3.89
N ASP A 146 28.45 -4.79 3.38
CA ASP A 146 27.98 -3.44 3.68
C ASP A 146 26.51 -3.26 3.23
N ARG A 147 26.17 -3.71 2.02
CA ARG A 147 24.81 -3.60 1.49
C ARG A 147 23.80 -4.53 2.18
N ILE A 148 24.22 -5.71 2.64
CA ILE A 148 23.37 -6.59 3.46
C ILE A 148 22.98 -5.88 4.76
N GLN A 149 23.95 -5.27 5.45
CA GLN A 149 23.68 -4.53 6.68
C GLN A 149 22.76 -3.34 6.42
N TYR A 150 23.07 -2.56 5.38
CA TYR A 150 22.25 -1.41 4.98
C TYR A 150 20.79 -1.79 4.69
N VAL A 151 20.57 -2.78 3.80
CA VAL A 151 19.23 -3.23 3.41
C VAL A 151 18.47 -3.79 4.61
N THR A 152 19.13 -4.56 5.47
CA THR A 152 18.52 -5.13 6.68
C THR A 152 18.03 -4.02 7.60
N MET A 153 18.92 -3.08 7.96
CA MET A 153 18.57 -1.94 8.80
C MET A 153 17.43 -1.10 8.20
N ARG A 154 17.47 -0.81 6.91
CA ARG A 154 16.42 -0.02 6.23
C ARG A 154 15.06 -0.74 6.26
N ARG A 155 15.04 -2.05 6.05
CA ARG A 155 13.80 -2.84 6.12
C ARG A 155 13.26 -2.91 7.54
N ASP A 156 14.13 -3.01 8.54
CA ASP A 156 13.73 -2.99 9.95
C ASP A 156 13.11 -1.63 10.33
N MET A 157 13.67 -0.52 9.83
CA MET A 157 13.06 0.81 10.01
C MET A 157 11.69 0.91 9.36
N VAL A 158 11.54 0.46 8.10
CA VAL A 158 10.24 0.46 7.40
C VAL A 158 9.21 -0.38 8.16
N LYS A 159 9.62 -1.53 8.70
CA LYS A 159 8.75 -2.37 9.53
C LYS A 159 8.35 -1.65 10.82
N TYR A 160 9.31 -1.07 11.53
CA TYR A 160 9.06 -0.32 12.76
C TYR A 160 8.07 0.83 12.52
N ASP A 161 8.27 1.62 11.47
CA ASP A 161 7.38 2.73 11.11
C ASP A 161 5.96 2.24 10.77
N CYS A 162 5.84 1.09 10.08
CA CYS A 162 4.55 0.47 9.80
C CYS A 162 3.84 0.02 11.08
N ASP A 163 4.57 -0.63 11.99
CA ASP A 163 4.05 -1.13 13.25
C ASP A 163 3.61 0.04 14.17
N ASP A 164 4.39 1.13 14.23
CA ASP A 164 4.00 2.35 14.95
C ASP A 164 2.77 3.03 14.34
N CYS A 165 2.74 3.19 13.01
CA CYS A 165 1.61 3.79 12.28
C CYS A 165 0.31 3.01 12.51
N THR A 166 0.35 1.68 12.34
CA THR A 166 -0.81 0.81 12.55
C THR A 166 -1.21 0.73 14.02
N GLY A 167 -0.25 0.74 14.94
CA GLY A 167 -0.49 0.83 16.38
C GLY A 167 -1.26 2.11 16.77
N LYS A 168 -0.86 3.27 16.22
CA LYS A 168 -1.58 4.53 16.41
C LYS A 168 -2.99 4.49 15.82
N CYS A 169 -3.17 3.90 14.63
CA CYS A 169 -4.48 3.71 14.03
C CYS A 169 -5.40 2.85 14.91
N ASN A 170 -4.88 1.74 15.44
CA ASN A 170 -5.60 0.86 16.36
C ASN A 170 -6.01 1.58 17.65
N ALA A 171 -5.09 2.31 18.27
CA ALA A 171 -5.37 3.07 19.48
C ALA A 171 -6.45 4.13 19.25
N ALA A 172 -6.35 4.89 18.15
CA ALA A 172 -7.34 5.90 17.79
C ALA A 172 -8.71 5.26 17.52
N HIS A 173 -8.75 4.18 16.75
CA HIS A 173 -10.00 3.48 16.45
C HIS A 173 -10.68 2.93 17.71
N ASN A 174 -9.91 2.29 18.60
CA ASN A 174 -10.44 1.79 19.87
C ASN A 174 -10.98 2.92 20.75
N ALA A 175 -10.30 4.07 20.80
CA ALA A 175 -10.79 5.24 21.53
C ALA A 175 -12.09 5.78 20.92
N GLU A 176 -12.22 5.83 19.59
CA GLU A 176 -13.45 6.25 18.93
C GLU A 176 -14.59 5.24 19.15
N LEU A 177 -14.32 3.93 19.09
CA LEU A 177 -15.33 2.92 19.40
C LEU A 177 -15.81 3.01 20.85
N ALA A 178 -14.92 3.30 21.80
CA ALA A 178 -15.29 3.52 23.20
C ALA A 178 -16.24 4.72 23.36
N LYS A 179 -15.98 5.83 22.66
CA LYS A 179 -16.88 7.00 22.65
C LYS A 179 -18.24 6.69 22.04
N VAL A 180 -18.25 5.95 20.92
CA VAL A 180 -19.50 5.51 20.26
C VAL A 180 -20.31 4.60 21.18
N GLU A 181 -19.65 3.70 21.90
CA GLU A 181 -20.29 2.82 22.89
C GLU A 181 -20.85 3.60 24.08
N GLU A 182 -20.05 4.48 24.69
CA GLU A 182 -20.48 5.32 25.81
C GLU A 182 -21.68 6.20 25.42
N GLY A 183 -21.61 6.84 24.25
CA GLY A 183 -22.70 7.65 23.73
C GLY A 183 -23.97 6.82 23.48
N LEU A 184 -23.85 5.60 22.97
CA LEU A 184 -25.00 4.70 22.81
C LEU A 184 -25.62 4.35 24.16
N LEU A 185 -24.83 4.02 25.18
CA LEU A 185 -25.33 3.72 26.53
C LEU A 185 -26.04 4.93 27.16
N ASP A 186 -25.47 6.12 27.00
CA ASP A 186 -26.07 7.37 27.50
C ASP A 186 -27.37 7.71 26.77
N CYS A 187 -27.44 7.43 25.46
CA CYS A 187 -28.65 7.58 24.65
C CYS A 187 -29.75 6.62 25.10
N LEU A 188 -29.42 5.33 25.25
CA LEU A 188 -30.36 4.29 25.68
C LEU A 188 -30.87 4.52 27.11
N SER A 189 -30.02 5.07 27.99
CA SER A 189 -30.41 5.44 29.37
C SER A 189 -31.19 6.75 29.46
N GLY A 190 -31.37 7.48 28.35
CA GLY A 190 -32.12 8.74 28.28
C GLY A 190 -31.38 9.93 28.88
N LYS A 191 -30.06 9.83 29.11
CA LYS A 191 -29.24 10.95 29.58
C LYS A 191 -28.99 11.98 28.49
N ILE A 192 -28.91 11.52 27.23
CA ILE A 192 -28.75 12.35 26.05
C ILE A 192 -29.78 11.96 24.99
N PRO A 193 -30.26 12.89 24.16
CA PRO A 193 -31.14 12.56 23.04
C PRO A 193 -30.37 11.79 21.94
N PRO A 194 -31.07 11.03 21.08
CA PRO A 194 -30.46 10.44 19.89
C PRO A 194 -29.76 11.49 19.04
N PRO A 195 -28.46 11.30 18.72
CA PRO A 195 -27.76 12.23 17.85
C PRO A 195 -28.35 12.14 16.44
N THR A 196 -28.61 13.28 15.80
CA THR A 196 -28.99 13.27 14.39
C THR A 196 -27.80 12.78 13.56
N PRO A 197 -27.94 11.74 12.73
CA PRO A 197 -26.89 11.40 11.78
C PRO A 197 -26.63 12.61 10.88
N PRO A 198 -25.38 12.89 10.48
CA PRO A 198 -25.10 13.94 9.52
C PRO A 198 -25.87 13.64 8.22
N THR A 199 -26.67 14.60 7.77
CA THR A 199 -27.33 14.54 6.46
C THR A 199 -26.24 14.44 5.39
N PRO A 200 -26.33 13.51 4.41
CA PRO A 200 -25.38 13.49 3.31
C PRO A 200 -25.39 14.87 2.65
N THR A 201 -24.26 15.56 2.69
CA THR A 201 -24.11 16.81 1.96
C THR A 201 -24.05 16.44 0.49
N THR A 202 -25.18 16.53 -0.20
CA THR A 202 -25.20 16.56 -1.65
C THR A 202 -24.40 17.79 -2.05
N SER A 203 -23.15 17.61 -2.48
CA SER A 203 -22.44 18.63 -3.24
C SER A 203 -23.31 18.98 -4.44
N SER A 204 -24.08 20.06 -4.34
CA SER A 204 -24.76 20.65 -5.47
C SER A 204 -23.68 21.13 -6.43
N THR A 205 -23.43 20.35 -7.47
CA THR A 205 -22.65 20.74 -8.63
C THR A 205 -23.24 22.06 -9.12
N THR A 206 -22.50 23.15 -8.98
CA THR A 206 -22.88 24.44 -9.55
C THR A 206 -22.82 24.27 -11.06
N THR A 207 -23.98 24.12 -11.70
CA THR A 207 -24.11 24.05 -13.15
C THR A 207 -23.71 25.42 -13.71
N SER A 208 -22.52 25.49 -14.31
CA SER A 208 -22.10 26.60 -15.15
C SER A 208 -23.14 26.81 -16.27
N PRO A 209 -23.60 28.03 -16.55
CA PRO A 209 -24.52 28.26 -17.66
C PRO A 209 -23.80 28.01 -19.00
N THR A 210 -24.32 27.06 -19.76
CA THR A 210 -23.96 26.79 -21.16
C THR A 210 -24.38 27.97 -22.04
N PRO A 211 -23.52 28.45 -22.96
CA PRO A 211 -23.86 29.52 -23.89
C PRO A 211 -24.94 29.06 -24.88
N SER A 212 -25.95 29.91 -25.05
CA SER A 212 -27.07 29.71 -25.98
C SER A 212 -26.58 29.83 -27.43
N SER A 213 -26.53 28.71 -28.16
CA SER A 213 -26.30 28.72 -29.60
C SER A 213 -27.53 29.26 -30.33
N THR A 214 -27.38 30.41 -30.98
CA THR A 214 -28.35 31.01 -31.88
C THR A 214 -28.50 30.15 -33.14
N THR A 215 -29.66 29.53 -33.32
CA THR A 215 -30.03 28.86 -34.58
C THR A 215 -30.53 29.90 -35.58
N THR A 216 -29.77 30.11 -36.64
CA THR A 216 -30.13 30.98 -37.77
C THR A 216 -31.09 30.24 -38.71
N THR A 217 -32.33 30.72 -38.79
CA THR A 217 -33.33 30.30 -39.79
C THR A 217 -32.95 30.83 -41.17
N PRO A 218 -32.91 30.00 -42.23
CA PRO A 218 -32.74 30.49 -43.60
C PRO A 218 -34.05 31.10 -44.15
N GLN A 219 -33.92 32.32 -44.65
CA GLN A 219 -34.93 33.09 -45.37
C GLN A 219 -35.23 32.45 -46.74
N PRO A 220 -36.50 32.34 -47.17
CA PRO A 220 -36.84 31.96 -48.54
C PRO A 220 -36.61 33.13 -49.50
N SER A 221 -35.88 32.85 -50.58
CA SER A 221 -35.65 33.72 -51.74
C SER A 221 -36.92 33.81 -52.57
N VAL A 222 -37.46 35.01 -52.76
CA VAL A 222 -38.55 35.28 -53.71
C VAL A 222 -37.94 35.74 -55.02
N GLU A 223 -38.11 34.89 -56.04
CA GLU A 223 -37.76 35.12 -57.43
C GLU A 223 -38.90 35.94 -58.07
N THR A 224 -38.61 37.17 -58.50
CA THR A 224 -39.53 38.02 -59.28
C THR A 224 -39.06 38.02 -60.73
N THR A 225 -39.82 37.35 -61.59
CA THR A 225 -39.68 37.45 -63.05
C THR A 225 -40.93 38.15 -63.58
N THR A 226 -40.73 39.37 -64.07
CA THR A 226 -41.70 40.08 -64.93
C THR A 226 -41.65 39.43 -66.32
N SER A 227 -42.80 39.12 -66.91
CA SER A 227 -42.93 38.96 -68.36
C SER A 227 -44.14 39.73 -68.83
N ASP A 228 -43.87 40.50 -69.87
CA ASP A 228 -44.67 41.46 -70.63
C ASP A 228 -46.08 41.01 -71.06
N GLU A 229 -46.95 42.02 -71.21
CA GLU A 229 -47.65 42.27 -72.47
C GLU A 229 -47.24 43.65 -73.01
#